data_AF-A0A3C1S5K6-F1
#
_entry.id   AF-A0A3C1S5K6-F1
#
_cell.length_a   1.000
_cell.length_b   1.000
_cell.length_c   1.000
_cell.angle_alpha   90.00
_cell.angle_beta   90.00
_cell.angle_gamma   90.00
#
_symmetry.space_group_name_H-M   'P 1'
#
loop_
_entity.id
_entity.type
_entity.pdbx_description
1 polymer ?
#
loop_
_entity_poly.entity_id
_entity_poly.type
_entity_poly.pdbx_seq_one_letter_code
_entity_poly.pdbx_strand_id
1 'polypeptide(L)' 'MQVNFHNQTMARLKQVSQEIGIREENLIQRAVLYYLDAIQKQAELIDEMNAWDSLSDESLMNFEEML' A
#
# COMPACT_ATOMS: atom_id res chain seq x y z
N MET A 1 -12.62 3.56 19.01
CA MET A 1 -11.32 4.23 18.77
C MET A 1 -11.61 5.55 18.09
N GLN A 2 -11.20 6.69 18.67
CA GLN A 2 -11.35 8.00 18.02
C GLN A 2 -10.04 8.33 17.32
N VAL A 3 -10.09 8.62 16.02
CA VAL A 3 -8.95 9.08 15.24
C VAL A 3 -9.00 10.59 15.19
N ASN A 4 -7.98 11.26 15.73
CA ASN A 4 -7.87 12.71 15.70
C ASN A 4 -7.08 13.12 14.45
N PHE A 5 -7.74 13.82 13.54
CA PHE A 5 -7.10 14.37 12.36
C PHE A 5 -6.56 15.78 12.64
N HIS A 6 -5.43 16.12 12.01
CA HIS A 6 -4.90 17.47 12.07
C HIS A 6 -5.84 18.45 11.36
N ASN A 7 -5.86 19.71 11.80
CA ASN A 7 -6.79 20.74 11.28
C ASN A 7 -6.68 20.92 9.76
N GLN A 8 -5.48 20.83 9.21
CA GLN A 8 -5.26 20.91 7.75
C GLN A 8 -5.88 19.72 7.01
N THR A 9 -5.79 18.52 7.57
CA THR A 9 -6.39 17.30 7.02
C THR A 9 -7.90 17.40 7.01
N MET A 10 -8.51 17.90 8.08
CA MET A 10 -9.97 18.12 8.14
C MET A 10 -10.43 19.19 7.14
N ALA A 11 -9.70 20.29 7.00
CA ALA A 11 -10.00 21.32 6.02
C ALA A 11 -9.98 20.75 4.59
N ARG A 12 -8.97 19.93 4.28
CA ARG A 12 -8.86 19.27 2.97
C ARG A 12 -9.95 18.22 2.76
N LEU A 13 -10.27 17.43 3.78
CA LEU A 13 -11.35 16.43 3.72
C LEU A 13 -12.68 17.09 3.39
N LYS A 14 -12.99 18.21 4.06
CA LYS A 14 -14.21 18.98 3.82
C LYS A 14 -14.25 19.58 2.41
N GLN A 15 -13.13 20.15 1.95
CA GLN A 15 -13.02 20.67 0.59
C GLN A 15 -13.32 19.56 -0.44
N VAL A 16 -12.63 18.43 -0.34
CA VAL A 16 -12.78 17.33 -1.30
C VAL A 16 -14.18 16.74 -1.22
N SER A 17 -14.74 16.56 -0.01
CA SER A 17 -16.12 16.13 0.22
C SER A 17 -17.13 17.00 -0.52
N GLN A 18 -16.95 18.33 -0.48
CA GLN A 18 -17.79 19.29 -1.19
C GLN A 18 -17.62 19.22 -2.71
N GLU A 19 -16.38 19.12 -3.20
CA GLU A 19 -16.08 19.06 -4.64
C GLU A 19 -16.68 17.82 -5.31
N ILE A 20 -16.65 16.67 -4.62
CA ILE A 20 -17.11 15.38 -5.18
C ILE A 20 -18.53 15.00 -4.77
N GLY A 21 -19.16 15.76 -3.86
CA GLY A 21 -20.52 15.48 -3.38
C GLY A 21 -20.67 14.22 -2.53
N ILE A 22 -19.61 13.79 -1.84
CA ILE A 22 -19.60 12.60 -0.98
C ILE A 22 -19.39 13.02 0.46
N ARG A 23 -20.12 12.41 1.41
CA ARG A 23 -19.95 12.66 2.85
C ARG A 23 -18.52 12.37 3.31
N GLU A 24 -18.00 13.22 4.19
CA GLU A 24 -16.67 13.11 4.81
C GLU A 24 -16.39 11.70 5.37
N GLU A 25 -17.34 11.12 6.10
CA GLU A 25 -17.23 9.76 6.67
C GLU A 25 -16.99 8.68 5.59
N ASN A 26 -17.75 8.74 4.50
CA ASN A 26 -17.61 7.81 3.37
C ASN A 26 -16.29 8.01 2.63
N LEU A 27 -15.82 9.26 2.54
CA LEU A 27 -14.53 9.59 1.94
C LEU A 27 -13.38 9.00 2.77
N ILE A 28 -13.43 9.15 4.09
CA ILE A 28 -12.44 8.56 5.00
C ILE A 28 -12.43 7.03 4.84
N GLN A 29 -13.59 6.39 4.85
CA GLN A 29 -13.67 4.93 4.73
C GLN A 29 -13.06 4.44 3.42
N ARG A 30 -13.36 5.12 2.31
CA ARG A 30 -12.77 4.80 1.00
C ARG A 30 -11.26 5.01 0.97
N ALA A 31 -10.78 6.11 1.53
CA ALA A 31 -9.35 6.41 1.59
C ALA A 31 -8.59 5.36 2.41
N VAL A 32 -9.14 4.93 3.55
CA VAL A 32 -8.55 3.90 4.39
C VAL A 32 -8.48 2.56 3.65
N LEU A 33 -9.58 2.12 3.03
CA LEU A 33 -9.61 0.87 2.28
C LEU A 33 -8.60 0.88 1.12
N TYR A 34 -8.53 1.99 0.38
CA TYR A 34 -7.58 2.15 -0.70
C TYR A 34 -6.13 2.07 -0.21
N TYR A 35 -5.82 2.72 0.91
CA TYR A 35 -4.47 2.71 1.46
C TYR A 35 -4.07 1.33 2.02
N LEU A 36 -5.01 0.59 2.63
CA LEU A 36 -4.78 -0.77 3.07
C LEU A 36 -4.46 -1.71 1.90
N ASP A 37 -5.21 -1.62 0.79
CA ASP A 37 -4.95 -2.38 -0.43
C ASP A 37 -3.57 -2.04 -1.02
N ALA A 38 -3.19 -0.76 -1.02
CA ALA A 38 -1.86 -0.33 -1.47
C ALA A 38 -0.73 -0.90 -0.59
N ILE A 39 -0.89 -0.88 0.74
CA ILE A 39 0.08 -1.49 1.66
C ILE A 39 0.22 -2.99 1.40
N GLN A 40 -0.89 -3.70 1.22
CA GLN A 40 -0.87 -5.13 0.97
C GLN A 40 -0.11 -5.47 -0.32
N LYS A 41 -0.40 -4.76 -1.41
CA LYS A 41 0.31 -4.94 -2.69
C LYS A 41 1.80 -4.65 -2.58
N GLN A 42 2.18 -3.67 -1.76
CA GLN A 42 3.59 -3.39 -1.51
C GLN A 42 4.28 -4.54 -0.77
N ALA A 43 3.61 -5.15 0.21
CA ALA A 43 4.14 -6.32 0.90
C ALA A 43 4.28 -7.52 -0.06
N GLU A 44 3.26 -7.80 -0.87
CA GLU A 44 3.30 -8.87 -1.89
C GLU A 44 4.46 -8.68 -2.88
N LEU A 45 4.71 -7.43 -3.33
CA LEU A 45 5.83 -7.13 -4.22
C LEU A 45 7.19 -7.40 -3.56
N ILE A 46 7.35 -7.04 -2.28
CA ILE A 46 8.58 -7.31 -1.53
C ILE A 46 8.82 -8.82 -1.44
N ASP A 47 7.78 -9.59 -1.14
CA ASP A 47 7.87 -11.04 -1.07
C ASP A 47 8.24 -11.65 -2.43
N GLU A 48 7.66 -11.15 -3.52
CA GLU A 48 8.00 -11.56 -4.88
C GLU A 48 9.47 -11.28 -5.23
N MET A 49 9.95 -10.08 -4.90
CA MET A 49 11.36 -9.71 -5.11
C MET A 49 12.32 -10.63 -4.34
N ASN A 50 12.02 -10.91 -3.07
CA ASN A 50 12.83 -11.82 -2.26
C ASN A 50 12.84 -13.25 -2.84
N ALA A 51 11.72 -13.71 -3.38
CA ALA A 51 11.63 -15.01 -4.03
C ALA A 51 12.48 -15.05 -5.31
N TRP A 52 12.49 -13.98 -6.10
CA TRP A 52 13.32 -13.88 -7.30
C TRP A 52 14.82 -13.90 -6.97
N ASP A 53 15.23 -13.17 -5.94
CA ASP A 53 16.62 -13.17 -5.48
C ASP A 53 17.05 -14.58 -5.06
N SER A 54 16.23 -15.27 -4.24
CA SER A 54 16.52 -16.64 -3.82
C SER A 54 16.62 -17.63 -4.97
N LEU A 55 15.73 -17.53 -5.98
CA LEU A 55 15.77 -18.40 -7.16
C LEU A 55 17.00 -18.11 -8.03
N SER A 56 17.43 -16.84 -8.08
CA SER A 56 18.62 -16.45 -8.82
C SER A 56 19.89 -17.02 -8.18
N ASP A 57 19.98 -16.98 -6.84
CA ASP A 57 21.08 -17.56 -6.09
C ASP A 57 21.15 -19.08 -6.26
N GLU A 58 20.00 -19.77 -6.16
CA GLU A 58 19.92 -21.21 -6.40
C GLU A 58 20.36 -21.59 -7.82
N SER A 59 19.93 -20.81 -8.82
CA SER A 59 20.30 -21.03 -10.22
C SER A 59 21.81 -20.85 -10.44
N LEU A 60 22.43 -19.89 -9.76
CA LEU A 60 23.86 -19.64 -9.82
C LEU A 60 24.64 -20.80 -9.18
N MET A 61 24.25 -21.25 -7.98
CA MET A 61 24.90 -22.38 -7.31
C MET A 61 24.85 -23.65 -8.17
N ASN A 62 23.69 -23.96 -8.75
CA ASN A 62 23.53 -25.12 -9.64
C ASN A 62 24.42 -25.02 -10.89
N PHE A 63 24.60 -23.83 -11.45
CA PHE A 63 25.51 -23.62 -12.58
C PHE A 63 26.97 -23.87 -12.19
N GLU A 64 27.39 -23.37 -11.04
CA GLU A 64 28.76 -23.55 -10.52
C GLU A 64 29.08 -25.03 -10.22
N GLU A 65 28.12 -25.81 -9.72
CA GLU A 65 28.29 -27.25 -9.50
C GLU A 65 28.42 -28.08 -10.79
N MET A 66 27.99 -27.53 -11.93
CA MET A 66 28.06 -28.20 -13.24
C MET A 66 29.39 -27.96 -13.98
N LEU A 67 30.29 -27.12 -13.46
CA LEU A 67 31.61 -26.81 -14.03
C LEU A 67 32.73 -27.68 -13.43
#